data_AF-A0A419FD81-F1
#
_entry.id   AF-A0A419FD81-F1
#
_cell.length_a   1.000
_cell.length_b   1.000
_cell.length_c   1.000
_cell.angle_alpha   90.00
_cell.angle_beta   90.00
_cell.angle_gamma   90.00
#
_symmetry.space_group_name_H-M   'P 1'
#
loop_
_entity.id
_entity.type
_entity.pdbx_description
1 polymer ?
#
loop_
_entity_poly.entity_id
_entity_poly.type
_entity_poly.pdbx_seq_one_letter_code
_entity_poly.pdbx_strand_id
1 'polypeptide(L)'
;MKLPRPVIAGLAFLGLLALAWAQPQTAPQPADDVLKRVTRLVNRLEQVNRTLQQDAQKKPAQAAQIQRVQQLGAALSETVVRLRASLESYFALRNDQTLMADPVMQKAADQMRDHLGGVTDRLEQAVQVTEQMAKKLHFGTAGQ
;
A
#
# COMPACT_ATOMS: atom_id res chain seq x y z
N MET A 1 -65.26 -9.00 26.83
CA MET A 1 -64.06 -8.31 27.36
C MET A 1 -63.56 -7.32 26.31
N LYS A 2 -63.17 -6.11 26.77
CA LYS A 2 -62.66 -4.89 26.11
C LYS A 2 -61.98 -5.02 24.72
N LEU A 3 -62.28 -4.07 23.82
CA LEU A 3 -61.34 -3.52 22.80
C LEU A 3 -60.72 -2.21 23.38
N PRO A 4 -59.45 -1.82 23.07
CA PRO A 4 -59.10 -1.15 21.79
C PRO A 4 -57.63 -1.30 21.24
N ARG A 5 -57.42 -0.72 20.04
CA ARG A 5 -56.21 -0.40 19.18
C ARG A 5 -54.93 0.08 19.94
N PRO A 6 -53.67 0.20 19.38
CA PRO A 6 -53.30 0.71 18.02
C PRO A 6 -51.95 0.28 17.36
N VAL A 7 -51.73 0.79 16.15
CA VAL A 7 -50.45 0.90 15.39
C VAL A 7 -49.51 1.91 16.08
N ILE A 8 -48.23 1.57 16.29
CA ILE A 8 -47.15 2.53 16.56
C ILE A 8 -45.86 2.08 15.84
N ALA A 9 -45.41 2.92 14.91
CA ALA A 9 -44.06 3.00 14.42
C ALA A 9 -43.12 3.54 15.51
N GLY A 10 -41.88 3.02 15.60
CA GLY A 10 -40.80 3.71 16.33
C GLY A 10 -39.91 2.80 17.17
N LEU A 11 -38.66 2.66 16.71
CA LEU A 11 -37.40 2.70 17.47
C LEU A 11 -37.41 2.24 18.94
N ALA A 12 -36.66 1.18 19.25
CA ALA A 12 -35.40 1.28 20.01
C ALA A 12 -34.78 -0.10 20.33
N PHE A 13 -33.53 -0.27 19.90
CA PHE A 13 -32.40 -0.81 20.68
C PHE A 13 -32.56 -2.15 21.44
N LEU A 14 -31.94 -3.22 20.91
CA LEU A 14 -30.88 -4.04 21.54
C LEU A 14 -30.89 -5.48 21.00
N GLY A 15 -30.08 -5.70 19.97
CA GLY A 15 -29.61 -7.00 19.50
C GLY A 15 -28.15 -6.89 19.05
N LEU A 16 -27.33 -6.19 19.84
CA LEU A 16 -25.87 -6.21 19.76
C LEU A 16 -25.38 -7.61 20.17
N LEU A 17 -24.36 -8.13 19.46
CA LEU A 17 -23.54 -9.32 19.77
C LEU A 17 -23.88 -10.64 19.05
N ALA A 18 -24.04 -10.63 17.72
CA ALA A 18 -23.79 -11.82 16.92
C ALA A 18 -22.92 -11.49 15.71
N LEU A 19 -21.65 -11.93 15.80
CA LEU A 19 -20.66 -12.05 14.73
C LEU A 19 -20.06 -10.75 14.16
N ALA A 20 -19.42 -9.97 15.03
CA ALA A 20 -18.27 -9.13 14.66
C ALA A 20 -16.95 -9.96 14.50
N TRP A 21 -17.05 -11.28 14.32
CA TRP A 21 -15.93 -12.21 14.13
C TRP A 21 -16.08 -12.93 12.79
N ALA A 22 -15.86 -12.21 11.70
CA ALA A 22 -15.70 -12.82 10.38
C ALA A 22 -14.80 -11.93 9.51
N GLN A 23 -13.55 -11.80 9.94
CA GLN A 23 -12.40 -11.32 9.17
C GLN A 23 -12.51 -9.85 8.67
N PRO A 24 -11.39 -9.12 8.57
CA PRO A 24 -11.38 -7.97 7.68
C PRO A 24 -11.68 -8.54 6.29
N GLN A 25 -12.92 -8.42 5.82
CA GLN A 25 -13.18 -8.44 4.40
C GLN A 25 -12.28 -7.34 3.86
N THR A 26 -11.13 -7.73 3.30
CA THR A 26 -10.41 -6.94 2.33
C THR A 26 -11.44 -6.64 1.27
N ALA A 27 -12.17 -5.54 1.46
CA ALA A 27 -12.94 -4.90 0.43
C ALA A 27 -12.03 -4.94 -0.80
N PRO A 28 -12.52 -5.40 -1.96
CA PRO A 28 -11.68 -5.47 -3.13
C PRO A 28 -11.12 -4.08 -3.37
N GLN A 29 -9.88 -3.82 -2.91
CA GLN A 29 -9.15 -2.61 -3.20
C GLN A 29 -9.26 -2.43 -4.70
N PRO A 30 -9.89 -1.35 -5.19
CA PRO A 30 -9.93 -1.12 -6.62
C PRO A 30 -8.50 -1.22 -7.13
N ALA A 31 -8.35 -1.85 -8.28
CA ALA A 31 -7.14 -1.84 -9.08
C ALA A 31 -6.32 -0.54 -8.94
N ASP A 32 -7.02 0.57 -9.06
CA ASP A 32 -6.52 1.93 -8.93
C ASP A 32 -5.85 2.25 -7.58
N ASP A 33 -6.29 1.64 -6.47
CA ASP A 33 -5.70 1.88 -5.15
C ASP A 33 -4.29 1.31 -5.04
N VAL A 34 -4.03 0.15 -5.64
CA VAL A 34 -2.69 -0.45 -5.63
C VAL A 34 -1.74 0.38 -6.48
N LEU A 35 -2.19 0.82 -7.67
CA LEU A 35 -1.39 1.71 -8.52
C LEU A 35 -1.07 3.04 -7.84
N LYS A 36 -2.05 3.63 -7.15
CA LYS A 36 -1.87 4.86 -6.37
C LYS A 36 -0.89 4.65 -5.22
N ARG A 37 -0.94 3.53 -4.50
CA ARG A 37 0.04 3.18 -3.46
C ARG A 37 1.44 3.11 -4.04
N VAL A 38 1.63 2.33 -5.10
CA VAL A 38 2.94 2.18 -5.76
C VAL A 38 3.47 3.53 -6.26
N THR A 39 2.62 4.38 -6.83
CA THR A 39 3.01 5.75 -7.23
C THR A 39 3.45 6.59 -6.03
N ARG A 40 2.77 6.48 -4.88
CA ARG A 40 3.20 7.15 -3.64
C ARG A 40 4.54 6.61 -3.14
N LEU A 41 4.81 5.32 -3.29
CA LEU A 41 6.10 4.71 -2.91
C LEU A 41 7.24 5.25 -3.76
N VAL A 42 7.05 5.41 -5.08
CA VAL A 42 8.05 6.02 -5.96
C VAL A 42 8.39 7.44 -5.48
N ASN A 43 7.36 8.26 -5.27
CA ASN A 43 7.55 9.65 -4.83
C ASN A 43 8.27 9.75 -3.48
N ARG A 44 7.94 8.85 -2.54
CA ARG A 44 8.59 8.76 -1.23
C ARG A 44 10.06 8.37 -1.35
N LEU A 45 10.38 7.37 -2.17
CA LEU A 45 11.75 6.94 -2.41
C LEU A 45 12.59 8.03 -3.08
N GLU A 46 12.03 8.74 -4.05
CA GLU A 46 12.68 9.92 -4.64
C GLU A 46 12.98 10.99 -3.59
N GLN A 47 12.01 11.27 -2.72
CA GLN A 47 12.19 12.26 -1.65
C GLN A 47 13.29 11.84 -0.68
N VAL A 48 13.30 10.57 -0.24
CA VAL A 48 14.36 10.00 0.60
C VAL A 48 15.72 10.12 -0.08
N ASN A 49 15.81 9.77 -1.35
CA ASN A 49 17.06 9.84 -2.10
C ASN A 49 17.60 11.28 -2.19
N ARG A 50 16.72 12.27 -2.45
CA ARG A 50 17.11 13.69 -2.45
C ARG A 50 17.61 14.15 -1.08
N THR A 51 16.91 13.79 -0.01
CA THR A 51 17.34 14.12 1.36
C THR A 51 18.70 13.50 1.69
N LEU A 52 18.88 12.21 1.36
CA LEU A 52 20.16 11.52 1.58
C LEU A 52 21.30 12.12 0.75
N GLN A 53 21.05 12.57 -0.48
CA GLN A 53 22.07 13.25 -1.28
C GLN A 53 22.51 14.58 -0.65
N GLN A 54 21.56 15.34 -0.10
CA GLN A 54 21.88 16.56 0.64
C GLN A 54 22.66 16.26 1.93
N ASP A 55 22.28 15.21 2.67
CA ASP A 55 22.98 14.81 3.88
C ASP A 55 24.38 14.26 3.59
N ALA A 56 24.58 13.55 2.48
CA ALA A 56 25.89 13.05 2.06
C ALA A 56 26.92 14.18 1.89
N GLN A 57 26.46 15.32 1.35
CA GLN A 57 27.30 16.50 1.17
C GLN A 57 27.59 17.21 2.50
N LYS A 58 26.63 17.21 3.43
CA LYS A 58 26.75 17.90 4.72
C LYS A 58 27.49 17.09 5.79
N LYS A 59 27.47 15.76 5.70
CA LYS A 59 28.01 14.84 6.72
C LYS A 59 28.94 13.79 6.09
N PRO A 60 30.17 14.16 5.67
CA PRO A 60 31.10 13.23 5.03
C PRO A 60 31.48 12.03 5.92
N ALA A 61 31.48 12.19 7.25
CA ALA A 61 31.71 11.11 8.21
C ALA A 61 30.66 9.98 8.13
N GLN A 62 29.48 10.26 7.59
CA GLN A 62 28.40 9.28 7.40
C GLN A 62 28.20 8.90 5.93
N ALA A 63 29.08 9.35 5.01
CA ALA A 63 28.93 9.14 3.57
C ALA A 63 28.76 7.66 3.21
N ALA A 64 29.53 6.75 3.84
CA ALA A 64 29.42 5.32 3.59
C ALA A 64 28.08 4.71 4.03
N GLN A 65 27.48 5.22 5.12
CA GLN A 65 26.18 4.76 5.60
C GLN A 65 25.05 5.33 4.73
N ILE A 66 25.17 6.61 4.37
CA ILE A 66 24.25 7.30 3.46
C ILE A 66 24.24 6.63 2.09
N GLN A 67 25.41 6.27 1.54
CA GLN A 67 25.52 5.53 0.28
C GLN A 67 24.81 4.16 0.34
N ARG A 68 24.93 3.42 1.45
CA ARG A 68 24.22 2.14 1.59
C ARG A 68 22.71 2.33 1.56
N VAL A 69 22.19 3.34 2.26
CA VAL A 69 20.74 3.63 2.27
C VAL A 69 20.28 4.13 0.90
N GLN A 70 21.10 4.93 0.19
CA GLN A 70 20.82 5.33 -1.19
C GLN A 70 20.77 4.14 -2.15
N GLN A 71 21.71 3.19 -2.04
CA GLN A 71 21.72 1.97 -2.84
C GLN A 71 20.46 1.11 -2.58
N LEU A 72 20.08 0.96 -1.31
CA LEU A 72 18.83 0.30 -0.92
C LEU A 72 17.61 1.02 -1.51
N GLY A 73 17.55 2.34 -1.39
CA GLY A 73 16.46 3.14 -1.95
C GLY A 73 16.39 3.06 -3.48
N ALA A 74 17.53 3.01 -4.17
CA ALA A 74 17.59 2.85 -5.62
C ALA A 74 17.08 1.46 -6.07
N ALA A 75 17.54 0.39 -5.42
CA ALA A 75 17.07 -0.97 -5.70
C ALA A 75 15.56 -1.14 -5.44
N LEU A 76 15.06 -0.53 -4.36
CA LEU A 76 13.63 -0.49 -4.08
C LEU A 76 12.88 0.32 -5.13
N SER A 77 13.42 1.46 -5.56
CA SER A 77 12.79 2.31 -6.58
C SER A 77 12.65 1.57 -7.90
N GLU A 78 13.70 0.88 -8.34
CA GLU A 78 13.66 0.04 -9.53
C GLU A 78 12.58 -1.05 -9.42
N THR A 79 12.51 -1.72 -8.27
CA THR A 79 11.50 -2.76 -8.01
C THR A 79 10.08 -2.19 -8.02
N VAL A 80 9.86 -1.02 -7.42
CA VAL A 80 8.57 -0.33 -7.38
C VAL A 80 8.16 0.17 -8.78
N VAL A 81 9.09 0.70 -9.58
CA VAL A 81 8.83 1.11 -10.97
C VAL A 81 8.47 -0.09 -11.84
N ARG A 82 9.17 -1.21 -11.67
CA ARG A 82 8.85 -2.46 -12.37
C ARG A 82 7.48 -2.99 -11.98
N LEU A 83 7.16 -2.94 -10.69
CA LEU A 83 5.84 -3.33 -10.19
C LEU A 83 4.75 -2.42 -10.76
N ARG A 84 4.99 -1.11 -10.83
CA ARG A 84 4.07 -0.14 -11.44
C ARG A 84 3.77 -0.51 -12.90
N ALA A 85 4.80 -0.77 -13.71
CA ALA A 85 4.62 -1.15 -15.11
C ALA A 85 3.83 -2.46 -15.25
N SER A 86 4.09 -3.43 -14.34
CA SER A 86 3.33 -4.68 -14.28
C SER A 86 1.87 -4.45 -13.90
N LEU A 87 1.60 -3.55 -12.96
CA LEU A 87 0.25 -3.16 -12.54
C LEU A 87 -0.49 -2.44 -13.66
N GLU A 88 0.13 -1.47 -14.32
CA GLU A 88 -0.45 -0.76 -15.46
C GLU A 88 -0.81 -1.72 -16.60
N SER A 89 0.08 -2.67 -16.90
CA SER A 89 -0.18 -3.72 -17.90
C SER A 89 -1.30 -4.66 -17.49
N TYR A 90 -1.34 -5.06 -16.21
CA TYR A 90 -2.41 -5.88 -15.66
C TYR A 90 -3.77 -5.16 -15.68
N PHE A 91 -3.81 -3.86 -15.37
CA PHE A 91 -5.05 -3.08 -15.42
C PHE A 91 -5.52 -2.82 -16.85
N ALA A 92 -4.60 -2.63 -17.80
CA ALA A 92 -4.94 -2.58 -19.21
C ALA A 92 -5.59 -3.90 -19.66
N LEU A 93 -5.03 -5.04 -19.26
CA LEU A 93 -5.57 -6.37 -19.55
C LEU A 93 -6.94 -6.59 -18.88
N ARG A 94 -7.11 -6.11 -17.64
CA ARG A 94 -8.38 -6.21 -16.90
C ARG A 94 -9.46 -5.29 -17.46
N ASN A 95 -9.08 -4.15 -18.03
CA ASN A 95 -9.99 -3.24 -18.69
C ASN A 95 -10.46 -3.79 -20.04
N ASP A 96 -9.75 -4.76 -20.61
CA ASP A 96 -10.19 -5.49 -21.79
C ASP A 96 -11.32 -6.48 -21.42
N GLN A 97 -12.56 -6.03 -21.60
CA GLN A 97 -13.77 -6.79 -21.29
C GLN A 97 -13.86 -8.12 -22.08
N THR A 98 -13.23 -8.18 -23.25
CA THR A 98 -13.24 -9.37 -24.13
C THR A 98 -12.42 -10.50 -23.54
N LEU A 99 -11.29 -10.19 -22.90
CA LEU A 99 -10.44 -11.16 -22.21
C LEU A 99 -11.02 -11.56 -20.84
N MET A 100 -11.67 -10.62 -20.14
CA MET A 100 -12.28 -10.87 -18.82
C MET A 100 -13.62 -11.63 -18.88
N ALA A 101 -14.12 -11.92 -20.08
CA ALA A 101 -15.28 -12.80 -20.26
C ALA A 101 -14.96 -14.27 -19.95
N ASP A 102 -13.68 -14.66 -20.02
CA ASP A 102 -13.24 -16.02 -19.68
C ASP A 102 -13.09 -16.18 -18.16
N PRO A 103 -13.77 -17.17 -17.52
CA PRO A 103 -13.67 -17.41 -16.09
C PRO A 103 -12.25 -17.81 -15.63
N VAL A 104 -11.43 -18.39 -16.52
CA VAL A 104 -10.02 -18.68 -16.22
C VAL A 104 -9.21 -17.38 -16.11
N MET A 105 -9.47 -16.43 -17.02
CA MET A 105 -8.82 -15.13 -17.00
C MET A 105 -9.25 -14.28 -15.79
N GLN A 106 -10.52 -14.35 -15.36
CA GLN A 106 -10.95 -13.70 -14.11
C GLN A 106 -10.20 -14.25 -12.89
N LYS A 107 -10.09 -15.58 -12.76
CA LYS A 107 -9.35 -16.20 -11.65
C LYS A 107 -7.87 -15.85 -11.68
N ALA A 108 -7.25 -15.90 -12.86
CA ALA A 108 -5.85 -15.52 -13.03
C ALA A 108 -5.63 -14.05 -12.65
N ALA A 109 -6.55 -13.17 -13.04
CA ALA A 109 -6.52 -11.77 -12.70
C ALA A 109 -6.64 -11.53 -11.18
N ASP A 110 -7.59 -12.19 -10.52
CA ASP A 110 -7.74 -12.07 -9.07
C ASP A 110 -6.55 -12.64 -8.29
N GLN A 111 -5.94 -13.73 -8.76
CA GLN A 111 -4.68 -14.24 -8.18
C GLN A 111 -3.52 -13.28 -8.38
N MET A 112 -3.36 -12.71 -9.58
CA MET A 112 -2.34 -11.71 -9.87
C MET A 112 -2.54 -10.48 -8.99
N ARG A 113 -3.77 -10.02 -8.84
CA ARG A 113 -4.13 -8.90 -7.97
C ARG A 113 -3.73 -9.18 -6.51
N ASP A 114 -4.05 -10.36 -5.98
CA ASP A 114 -3.68 -10.74 -4.60
C ASP A 114 -2.16 -10.75 -4.41
N HIS A 115 -1.46 -11.35 -5.37
CA HIS A 115 -0.01 -11.39 -5.39
C HIS A 115 0.62 -9.98 -5.47
N LEU A 116 0.13 -9.14 -6.37
CA LEU A 116 0.60 -7.76 -6.55
C LEU A 116 0.29 -6.89 -5.33
N GLY A 117 -0.85 -7.12 -4.68
CA GLY A 117 -1.18 -6.51 -3.39
C GLY A 117 -0.14 -6.87 -2.33
N GLY A 118 0.13 -8.16 -2.15
CA GLY A 118 1.13 -8.64 -1.18
C GLY A 118 2.56 -8.14 -1.48
N VAL A 119 2.95 -8.04 -2.74
CA VAL A 119 4.25 -7.45 -3.13
C VAL A 119 4.26 -5.95 -2.81
N THR A 120 3.17 -5.23 -3.08
CA THR A 120 3.03 -3.80 -2.75
C THR A 120 3.16 -3.55 -1.26
N ASP A 121 2.51 -4.36 -0.41
CA ASP A 121 2.60 -4.23 1.05
C ASP A 121 4.04 -4.48 1.55
N ARG A 122 4.74 -5.47 0.99
CA ARG A 122 6.16 -5.72 1.33
C ARG A 122 7.06 -4.57 0.90
N LEU A 123 6.81 -4.00 -0.28
CA LEU A 123 7.56 -2.84 -0.74
C LEU A 123 7.26 -1.61 0.12
N GLU A 124 6.02 -1.41 0.54
CA GLU A 124 5.67 -0.31 1.45
C GLU A 124 6.42 -0.43 2.78
N GLN A 125 6.47 -1.64 3.36
CA GLN A 125 7.27 -1.90 4.55
C GLN A 125 8.77 -1.65 4.31
N ALA A 126 9.31 -2.10 3.19
CA ALA A 126 10.72 -1.89 2.86
C ALA A 126 11.05 -0.40 2.68
N VAL A 127 10.20 0.35 1.99
CA VAL A 127 10.32 1.81 1.84
C VAL A 127 10.25 2.50 3.20
N GLN A 128 9.32 2.08 4.07
CA GLN A 128 9.19 2.64 5.42
C GLN A 128 10.44 2.36 6.27
N VAL A 129 11.05 1.19 6.15
CA VAL A 129 12.32 0.86 6.80
C VAL A 129 13.46 1.74 6.26
N THR A 130 13.56 1.91 4.94
CA THR A 130 14.54 2.80 4.31
C THR A 130 14.35 4.27 4.73
N GLU A 131 13.09 4.73 4.82
CA GLU A 131 12.75 6.06 5.35
C GLU A 131 13.20 6.22 6.81
N GLN A 132 12.97 5.21 7.66
CA GLN A 132 13.43 5.25 9.05
C GLN A 132 14.95 5.27 9.16
N MET A 133 15.66 4.49 8.33
CA MET A 133 17.12 4.53 8.25
C MET A 133 17.61 5.91 7.81
N ALA A 134 17.00 6.48 6.77
CA ALA A 134 17.32 7.82 6.31
C ALA A 134 17.08 8.88 7.38
N LYS A 135 15.94 8.81 8.09
CA LYS A 135 15.66 9.69 9.24
C LYS A 135 16.69 9.53 10.36
N LYS A 136 17.10 8.30 10.68
CA LYS A 136 18.15 8.06 11.70
C LYS A 136 19.48 8.69 11.30
N LEU A 137 19.85 8.65 10.01
CA LEU A 137 21.07 9.34 9.53
C LEU A 137 20.91 10.87 9.53
N HIS A 138 19.71 11.35 9.23
CA HIS A 138 19.39 12.78 9.25
C HIS A 138 19.42 13.36 10.68
N PHE A 139 18.75 12.71 11.63
CA PHE A 139 18.57 13.18 13.02
C PHE A 139 19.58 12.61 14.04
N GLY A 140 20.34 11.56 13.70
CA GLY A 140 21.25 10.83 14.61
C GLY A 140 22.49 11.60 15.08
N THR A 141 22.56 12.91 14.86
CA THR A 141 23.62 13.80 15.36
C THR A 141 23.05 14.93 16.23
N ALA A 142 21.99 14.67 17.00
CA ALA A 142 21.47 15.62 17.99
C ALA A 142 21.58 15.13 19.44
N GLY A 143 22.29 14.03 19.70
CA GLY A 143 22.43 13.52 21.06
C GLY A 143 23.49 12.42 21.17
N GLN A 144 24.75 12.82 21.18
CA GLN A 144 25.84 12.19 21.93
C GLN A 144 26.77 13.28 22.41
#